data_AF-A0A2V6TRG6-F1
#
_entry.id   AF-A0A2V6TRG6-F1
#
_cell.length_a   1.000
_cell.length_b   1.000
_cell.length_c   1.000
_cell.angle_alpha   90.00
_cell.angle_beta   90.00
_cell.angle_gamma   90.00
#
_symmetry.space_group_name_H-M   'P 1'
#
loop_
_entity.id
_entity.type
_entity.pdbx_description
1 polymer ?
#
loop_
_entity_poly.entity_id
_entity_poly.type
_entity_poly.pdbx_seq_one_letter_code
_entity_poly.pdbx_strand_id
1 'polypeptide(L)'
;MTKERFEQGMTLAQYIDHMSVNRERFVEALDETTLEPEDTRVLARLGAVRRVLVLTEDWCGTCLAQVPYVAKLVEGHANIEMRLFPRDLNLDVMDQYLKKGLYRSIPVFVFFDERMNEVARFIESRPA
;
A
#
# COMPACT_ATOMS: atom_id res chain seq x y z
N MET A 1 6.81 11.30 7.52
CA MET A 1 6.21 11.47 6.18
C MET A 1 5.65 12.89 6.02
N THR A 2 6.01 13.61 4.95
CA THR A 2 5.41 14.92 4.59
C THR A 2 4.44 14.76 3.42
N LYS A 3 3.55 15.74 3.20
CA LYS A 3 2.64 15.73 2.05
C LYS A 3 3.40 15.70 0.72
N GLU A 4 4.42 16.54 0.59
CA GLU A 4 5.28 16.60 -0.61
C GLU A 4 5.97 15.26 -0.88
N ARG A 5 6.52 14.59 0.15
CA ARG A 5 7.17 13.28 -0.04
C ARG A 5 6.15 12.20 -0.41
N PHE A 6 4.95 12.26 0.13
CA PHE A 6 3.86 11.34 -0.23
C PHE A 6 3.46 11.47 -1.70
N GLU A 7 3.37 12.70 -2.22
CA GLU A 7 3.00 12.99 -3.61
C GLU A 7 4.02 12.48 -4.64
N GLN A 8 5.27 12.25 -4.21
CA GLN A 8 6.32 11.65 -5.05
C GLN A 8 6.13 10.13 -5.26
N GLY A 9 5.23 9.49 -4.53
CA GLY A 9 4.90 8.09 -4.74
C GLY A 9 4.16 7.86 -6.06
N MET A 10 4.27 6.64 -6.58
CA MET A 10 3.60 6.24 -7.81
C MET A 10 2.10 6.08 -7.57
N THR A 11 1.28 6.49 -8.53
CA THR A 11 -0.09 5.98 -8.65
C THR A 11 -0.06 4.48 -8.94
N LEU A 12 -1.20 3.79 -8.78
CA LEU A 12 -1.31 2.37 -9.13
C LEU A 12 -0.93 2.09 -10.59
N ALA A 13 -1.41 2.93 -11.52
CA ALA A 13 -1.09 2.79 -12.95
C ALA A 13 0.41 2.95 -13.21
N GLN A 14 1.04 3.99 -12.65
CA GLN A 14 2.48 4.20 -12.76
C GLN A 14 3.29 3.04 -12.16
N TYR A 15 2.82 2.47 -11.05
CA TYR A 15 3.46 1.31 -10.43
C TYR A 15 3.37 0.07 -11.33
N ILE A 16 2.22 -0.21 -11.94
CA ILE A 16 2.04 -1.32 -12.90
C ILE A 16 2.97 -1.14 -14.12
N ASP A 17 3.10 0.08 -14.63
CA ASP A 17 4.00 0.38 -15.74
C ASP A 17 5.48 0.30 -15.35
N HIS A 18 5.80 0.49 -14.08
CA HIS A 18 7.15 0.35 -13.53
C HIS A 18 7.57 -1.12 -13.32
N MET A 19 6.62 -2.05 -13.20
CA MET A 19 6.92 -3.46 -12.92
C MET A 19 7.73 -4.12 -14.04
N SER A 20 8.69 -4.96 -13.65
CA SER A 20 9.54 -5.71 -14.56
C SER A 20 9.54 -7.22 -14.31
N VAL A 21 9.14 -7.67 -13.11
CA VAL A 21 9.25 -9.08 -12.71
C VAL A 21 7.92 -9.83 -12.80
N ASN A 22 6.87 -9.34 -12.14
CA ASN A 22 5.58 -10.05 -12.06
C ASN A 22 4.39 -9.18 -12.47
N ARG A 23 4.57 -8.31 -13.48
CA ARG A 23 3.53 -7.39 -13.94
C ARG A 23 2.21 -8.08 -14.29
N GLU A 24 2.26 -9.11 -15.12
CA GLU A 24 1.07 -9.83 -15.58
C GLU A 24 0.32 -10.46 -14.41
N ARG A 25 1.04 -11.14 -13.51
CA ARG A 25 0.46 -11.76 -12.31
C ARG A 25 -0.16 -10.75 -11.36
N PHE A 26 0.42 -9.55 -11.24
CA PHE A 26 -0.16 -8.50 -10.41
C PHE A 26 -1.46 -7.96 -11.01
N VAL A 27 -1.49 -7.75 -12.32
CA VAL A 27 -2.69 -7.30 -13.04
C VAL A 27 -3.80 -8.34 -12.95
N GLU A 28 -3.47 -9.62 -13.18
CA GLU A 28 -4.41 -10.74 -13.01
C GLU A 28 -4.96 -10.78 -11.58
N ALA A 29 -4.09 -10.71 -10.56
CA ALA A 29 -4.53 -10.65 -9.17
C ALA A 29 -5.41 -9.43 -8.88
N LEU A 30 -5.14 -8.27 -9.48
CA LEU A 30 -5.97 -7.08 -9.35
C LEU A 30 -7.36 -7.25 -9.97
N ASP A 31 -7.45 -7.90 -11.12
CA ASP A 31 -8.71 -8.16 -11.81
C ASP A 31 -9.53 -9.24 -11.09
N GLU A 32 -8.88 -10.26 -10.53
CA GLU A 32 -9.52 -11.34 -9.79
C GLU A 32 -9.91 -10.97 -8.37
N THR A 33 -9.31 -9.93 -7.79
CA THR A 33 -9.58 -9.55 -6.40
C THR A 33 -11.00 -9.01 -6.24
N THR A 34 -11.82 -9.78 -5.53
CA THR A 34 -13.17 -9.39 -5.11
C THR A 34 -13.18 -9.00 -3.64
N LEU A 35 -13.88 -7.92 -3.31
CA LEU A 35 -14.09 -7.48 -1.92
C LEU A 35 -15.42 -8.02 -1.39
N GLU A 36 -15.42 -8.53 -0.17
CA GLU A 36 -16.66 -8.84 0.52
C GLU A 36 -17.39 -7.55 0.94
N PRO A 37 -18.73 -7.54 1.00
CA PRO A 37 -19.49 -6.34 1.36
C PRO A 37 -19.09 -5.72 2.71
N GLU A 38 -18.61 -6.52 3.66
CA GLU A 38 -18.12 -6.01 4.95
C GLU A 38 -16.78 -5.26 4.80
N ASP A 39 -15.87 -5.77 3.97
CA ASP A 39 -14.52 -5.22 3.79
C ASP A 39 -14.55 -3.81 3.22
N THR A 40 -15.51 -3.53 2.32
CA THR A 40 -15.70 -2.20 1.72
C THR A 40 -15.95 -1.10 2.74
N ARG A 41 -16.40 -1.45 3.95
CA ARG A 41 -16.72 -0.51 5.03
C ARG A 41 -15.56 -0.27 5.99
N VAL A 42 -14.48 -1.05 5.91
CA VAL A 42 -13.36 -0.96 6.88
C VAL A 42 -12.72 0.44 6.86
N LEU A 43 -12.45 0.99 5.67
CA LEU A 43 -11.88 2.35 5.56
C LEU A 43 -12.86 3.43 6.03
N ALA A 44 -14.16 3.26 5.79
CA ALA A 44 -15.18 4.17 6.29
C ALA A 44 -15.29 4.14 7.82
N ARG A 45 -15.15 2.97 8.46
CA ARG A 45 -15.13 2.83 9.93
C ARG A 45 -13.94 3.55 10.57
N LEU A 46 -12.80 3.61 9.89
CA LEU A 46 -11.64 4.38 10.34
C LEU A 46 -11.87 5.90 10.24
N GLY A 47 -12.83 6.35 9.41
CA GLY A 47 -13.42 7.70 9.35
C GLY A 47 -12.51 8.83 8.85
N ALA A 48 -11.25 8.82 9.30
CA ALA A 48 -10.27 9.87 9.07
C ALA A 48 -9.37 9.60 7.85
N VAL A 49 -9.33 8.37 7.32
CA VAL A 49 -8.38 8.01 6.26
C VAL A 49 -8.63 8.81 4.99
N ARG A 50 -7.59 9.48 4.51
CA ARG A 50 -7.55 10.22 3.24
C ARG A 50 -6.41 9.80 2.35
N ARG A 51 -5.38 9.16 2.91
CA ARG A 51 -4.19 8.76 2.18
C ARG A 51 -3.70 7.40 2.62
N VAL A 52 -3.24 6.61 1.65
CA VAL A 52 -2.64 5.30 1.87
C VAL A 52 -1.28 5.26 1.20
N LEU A 53 -0.24 5.02 2.00
CA LEU A 53 1.10 4.75 1.49
C LEU A 53 1.34 3.25 1.50
N VAL A 54 1.87 2.75 0.39
CA VAL A 54 2.20 1.34 0.22
C VAL A 54 3.69 1.19 -0.08
N LEU A 55 4.45 0.56 0.81
CA LEU A 55 5.79 0.07 0.47
C LEU A 55 5.68 -1.35 -0.07
N THR A 56 6.18 -1.57 -1.27
CA THR A 56 5.98 -2.82 -1.98
C THR A 56 7.10 -3.08 -2.98
N GLU A 57 7.15 -4.29 -3.53
CA GLU A 57 8.03 -4.70 -4.61
C GLU A 57 7.35 -5.76 -5.48
N ASP A 58 7.60 -5.70 -6.78
CA ASP A 58 6.96 -6.58 -7.77
C ASP A 58 7.50 -8.02 -7.74
N TRP A 59 8.68 -8.23 -7.16
CA TRP A 59 9.25 -9.56 -6.93
C TRP A 59 8.72 -10.22 -5.63
N CYS A 60 8.03 -9.48 -4.77
CA CYS A 60 7.57 -9.99 -3.48
C CYS A 60 6.23 -10.72 -3.60
N GLY A 61 6.23 -12.04 -3.43
CA GLY A 61 5.00 -12.85 -3.51
C GLY A 61 3.88 -12.41 -2.55
N THR A 62 4.21 -11.97 -1.34
CA THR A 62 3.20 -11.42 -0.40
C THR A 62 2.65 -10.09 -0.88
N CYS A 63 3.47 -9.24 -1.51
CA CYS A 63 2.99 -8.00 -2.12
C CYS A 63 2.01 -8.27 -3.26
N LEU A 64 2.33 -9.23 -4.13
CA LEU A 64 1.44 -9.64 -5.23
C LEU A 64 0.07 -10.11 -4.73
N ALA A 65 0.02 -10.72 -3.54
CA ALA A 65 -1.24 -11.19 -2.95
C ALA A 65 -2.02 -10.08 -2.23
N GLN A 66 -1.35 -9.20 -1.47
CA GLN A 66 -2.03 -8.27 -0.57
C GLN A 66 -2.25 -6.86 -1.15
N VAL A 67 -1.34 -6.38 -1.99
CA VAL A 67 -1.44 -5.01 -2.54
C VAL A 67 -2.65 -4.84 -3.45
N PRO A 68 -3.02 -5.79 -4.34
CA PRO A 68 -4.23 -5.66 -5.16
C PRO A 68 -5.51 -5.52 -4.32
N TYR A 69 -5.60 -6.23 -3.20
CA TYR A 69 -6.72 -6.11 -2.28
C TYR A 69 -6.84 -4.71 -1.66
N VAL A 70 -5.72 -4.13 -1.19
CA VAL A 70 -5.72 -2.75 -0.69
C VAL A 70 -6.03 -1.75 -1.80
N ALA A 71 -5.55 -1.99 -3.03
CA ALA A 71 -5.88 -1.16 -4.17
C ALA A 71 -7.39 -1.14 -4.46
N LYS A 72 -8.05 -2.30 -4.45
CA LYS A 72 -9.50 -2.41 -4.60
C LYS A 72 -10.26 -1.75 -3.44
N LEU A 73 -9.76 -1.89 -2.21
CA LEU A 73 -10.36 -1.20 -1.07
C LEU A 73 -10.34 0.31 -1.25
N VAL A 74 -9.25 0.89 -1.77
CA VAL A 74 -9.16 2.34 -2.01
C VAL A 74 -9.97 2.77 -3.23
N GLU A 75 -10.03 1.98 -4.30
CA GLU A 75 -10.82 2.27 -5.51
C GLU A 75 -12.30 2.54 -5.20
N GLY A 76 -12.86 1.87 -4.20
CA GLY A 76 -14.23 2.11 -3.71
C GLY A 76 -14.44 3.44 -2.97
N HIS A 77 -13.40 4.24 -2.74
CA HIS A 77 -13.43 5.46 -1.92
C HIS A 77 -12.76 6.63 -2.66
N ALA A 78 -13.56 7.42 -3.39
CA ALA A 78 -13.07 8.53 -4.22
C ALA A 78 -12.31 9.64 -3.48
N ASN A 79 -12.39 9.69 -2.15
CA ASN A 79 -11.70 10.66 -1.30
C ASN A 79 -10.40 10.13 -0.66
N ILE A 80 -9.98 8.91 -1.00
CA ILE A 80 -8.76 8.30 -0.51
C ILE A 80 -7.74 8.22 -1.65
N GLU A 81 -6.58 8.83 -1.43
CA GLU A 81 -5.47 8.79 -2.37
C GLU A 81 -4.48 7.68 -1.97
N MET A 82 -4.12 6.79 -2.89
CA MET A 82 -3.11 5.75 -2.66
C MET A 82 -1.84 6.04 -3.46
N ARG A 83 -0.68 5.89 -2.80
CA ARG A 83 0.64 6.06 -3.39
C ARG A 83 1.55 4.88 -3.06
N LEU A 84 2.20 4.34 -4.07
CA LEU A 84 3.07 3.17 -3.99
C LEU A 84 4.54 3.59 -4.09
N PHE A 85 5.36 2.98 -3.24
CA PHE A 85 6.78 3.25 -3.11
C PHE A 85 7.53 1.93 -3.25
N PRO A 86 8.26 1.71 -4.35
CA PRO A 86 9.22 0.61 -4.45
C PRO A 86 10.22 0.71 -3.29
N ARG A 87 10.23 -0.28 -2.41
CA ARG A 87 11.05 -0.32 -1.20
C ARG A 87 12.51 0.02 -1.50
N ASP A 88 13.08 -0.61 -2.50
CA ASP A 88 14.50 -0.58 -2.82
C ASP A 88 14.93 0.80 -3.34
N LEU A 89 13.99 1.58 -3.89
CA LEU A 89 14.21 2.97 -4.32
C LEU A 89 13.86 4.01 -3.24
N ASN A 90 13.20 3.61 -2.15
CA ASN A 90 12.64 4.52 -1.15
C ASN A 90 13.03 4.12 0.28
N LEU A 91 14.33 3.90 0.49
CA LEU A 91 14.87 3.50 1.80
C LEU A 91 14.63 4.54 2.90
N ASP A 92 14.59 5.82 2.54
CA ASP A 92 14.24 6.93 3.44
C ASP A 92 12.84 6.78 4.05
N VAL A 93 11.90 6.24 3.26
CA VAL A 93 10.54 5.94 3.71
C VAL A 93 10.51 4.60 4.44
N MET A 94 11.13 3.56 3.88
CA MET A 94 11.14 2.21 4.47
C MET A 94 11.74 2.20 5.87
N ASP A 95 12.79 2.97 6.13
CA ASP A 95 13.46 3.00 7.44
C ASP A 95 12.60 3.61 8.55
N GLN A 96 11.50 4.30 8.21
CA GLN A 96 10.47 4.74 9.18
C GLN A 96 9.53 3.61 9.62
N TYR A 97 9.53 2.46 8.91
CA TYR A 97 8.57 1.36 9.08
C TYR A 97 9.25 0.00 9.26
N LEU A 98 10.38 -0.03 9.97
CA LEU A 98 11.10 -1.27 10.26
C LEU A 98 10.28 -2.21 11.17
N LYS A 99 10.09 -3.45 10.73
CA LYS A 99 9.52 -4.51 11.55
C LYS A 99 10.45 -4.79 12.73
N LYS A 100 9.92 -4.65 13.95
CA LYS A 100 10.67 -4.78 15.21
C LYS A 100 11.91 -3.86 15.29
N GLY A 101 11.92 -2.76 14.53
CA GLY A 101 13.08 -1.87 14.44
C GLY A 101 14.30 -2.46 13.69
N LEU A 102 14.14 -3.62 13.03
CA LEU A 102 15.26 -4.37 12.46
C LEU A 102 15.08 -4.69 10.97
N TYR A 103 13.88 -5.08 10.55
CA TYR A 103 13.69 -5.67 9.21
C TYR A 103 12.86 -4.76 8.31
N ARG A 104 13.33 -4.58 7.07
CA ARG A 104 12.61 -3.90 5.99
C ARG A 104 11.58 -4.84 5.34
N SER A 105 10.60 -5.26 6.14
CA SER A 105 9.53 -6.16 5.72
C SER A 105 8.50 -5.43 4.85
N ILE A 106 8.04 -6.11 3.80
CA ILE A 106 7.02 -5.62 2.86
C ILE A 106 5.98 -6.72 2.59
N PRO A 107 4.73 -6.34 2.26
CA PRO A 107 4.25 -4.96 2.13
C PRO A 107 4.14 -4.22 3.46
N VAL A 108 4.19 -2.89 3.39
CA VAL A 108 3.76 -1.99 4.47
C VAL A 108 2.60 -1.16 3.95
N PHE A 109 1.54 -1.08 4.73
CA PHE A 109 0.42 -0.18 4.48
C PHE A 109 0.35 0.85 5.60
N VAL A 110 0.33 2.13 5.24
CA VAL A 110 0.23 3.23 6.22
C VAL A 110 -0.93 4.12 5.84
N PHE A 111 -1.82 4.36 6.79
CA PHE A 111 -3.06 5.11 6.59
C PHE A 111 -2.93 6.45 7.28
N PHE A 112 -3.16 7.53 6.55
CA PHE A 112 -3.08 8.90 7.06
C PHE A 112 -4.40 9.63 6.95
N ASP A 113 -4.59 10.60 7.84
CA ASP A 113 -5.66 11.58 7.76
C ASP A 113 -5.35 12.70 6.73
N GLU A 114 -6.24 13.69 6.66
CA GLU A 114 -6.10 14.83 5.77
C GLU A 114 -4.83 15.67 6.04
N ARG A 115 -4.32 15.65 7.27
CA ARG A 115 -3.18 16.43 7.75
C ARG A 115 -1.87 15.65 7.75
N MET A 116 -1.84 14.46 7.12
CA MET A 116 -0.69 13.53 7.14
C MET A 116 -0.38 12.95 8.52
N ASN A 117 -1.32 12.98 9.47
CA ASN A 117 -1.16 12.23 10.72
C ASN A 117 -1.44 10.76 10.45
N GLU A 118 -0.59 9.89 10.96
CA GLU A 118 -0.80 8.46 10.83
C GLU A 118 -1.94 7.99 11.74
N VAL A 119 -2.91 7.31 11.15
CA VAL A 119 -4.09 6.75 11.83
C VAL A 119 -3.89 5.28 12.13
N ALA A 120 -3.25 4.55 11.22
CA ALA A 120 -2.96 3.13 11.37
C ALA A 120 -1.78 2.72 10.48
N ARG A 121 -1.16 1.59 10.81
CA ARG A 121 -0.18 0.92 9.95
C ARG A 121 -0.32 -0.59 10.03
N PHE A 122 0.04 -1.26 8.94
CA PHE A 122 0.28 -2.69 8.86
C PHE A 122 1.69 -2.90 8.32
N ILE A 123 2.46 -3.77 8.96
CA ILE A 123 3.78 -4.20 8.49
C ILE A 123 3.72 -5.71 8.41
N GLU A 124 3.98 -6.26 7.22
CA GLU A 124 3.88 -7.68 6.97
C GLU A 124 4.61 -8.52 8.02
N SER A 125 3.86 -9.47 8.58
CA SER A 125 4.36 -10.44 9.52
C SER A 125 3.97 -11.84 9.10
N ARG A 126 4.90 -12.55 8.46
CA ARG A 126 4.84 -14.02 8.44
C ARG A 126 4.75 -14.52 9.89
N PRO A 127 3.77 -15.39 10.22
CA PRO A 127 3.81 -16.14 11.46
C PRO A 127 5.18 -16.82 11.55
N ALA A 128 5.82 -16.71 12.72
CA ALA A 128 7.05 -17.45 13.01
C ALA A 128 6.75 -18.94 13.13
#